data_AF-A0A7J2H6E1-F1
#
_entry.id   AF-A0A7J2H6E1-F1
#
_cell.length_a   1.000
_cell.length_b   1.000
_cell.length_c   1.000
_cell.angle_alpha   90.00
_cell.angle_beta   90.00
_cell.angle_gamma   90.00
#
_symmetry.space_group_name_H-M   'P 1'
#
loop_
_entity.id
_entity.type
_entity.pdbx_description
1 polymer ?
#
loop_
_entity_poly.entity_id
_entity_poly.type
_entity_poly.pdbx_seq_one_letter_code
_entity_poly.pdbx_strand_id
1 'polypeptide(L)'
;IILVYHFHLVGRRLLKVKPYMSDRLLGIFATRAPPRPNPIGISVVRLLDIEGSILRVQDVDIVDGTPLLDIKPYVPAFDIREVESIGWLEGVVSRVYRTRDDGRFYATLRRDPRSGTHNSTWE
;
A
#
# COMPACT_ATOMS: atom_id res chain seq x y z
N ILE A 1 -3.83 10.16 -11.08
CA ILE A 1 -2.61 9.53 -11.64
C ILE A 1 -2.35 8.22 -10.92
N ILE A 2 -1.61 7.30 -11.54
CA ILE A 2 -1.16 6.05 -10.93
C ILE A 2 0.29 6.23 -10.51
N LEU A 3 0.59 5.95 -9.25
CA LEU A 3 1.95 5.92 -8.71
C LEU A 3 2.39 4.47 -8.53
N VAL A 4 3.59 4.12 -9.02
CA VAL A 4 4.25 2.84 -8.73
C VAL A 4 5.46 3.15 -7.89
N TYR A 5 5.61 2.46 -6.76
CA TYR A 5 6.62 2.80 -5.76
C TYR A 5 7.15 1.57 -5.04
N HIS A 6 8.30 1.71 -4.39
CA HIS A 6 8.99 0.64 -3.68
C HIS A 6 8.70 0.70 -2.17
N PHE A 7 8.16 -0.37 -1.59
CA PHE A 7 8.04 -0.51 -0.13
C PHE A 7 9.41 -0.75 0.51
N HIS A 8 10.23 0.30 0.54
CA HIS A 8 11.62 0.30 1.00
C HIS A 8 11.79 -0.13 2.45
N LEU A 9 10.76 0.02 3.29
CA LEU A 9 10.77 -0.45 4.68
C LEU A 9 10.46 -1.95 4.82
N VAL A 10 10.05 -2.66 3.78
CA VAL A 10 9.74 -4.09 3.91
C VAL A 10 11.03 -4.89 4.12
N GLY A 11 11.25 -5.36 5.36
CA GLY A 11 12.42 -6.15 5.73
C GLY A 11 12.33 -7.65 5.39
N ARG A 12 11.13 -8.26 5.41
CA ARG A 12 10.94 -9.69 5.05
C ARG A 12 9.91 -9.85 3.95
N ARG A 13 10.16 -10.84 3.08
CA ARG A 13 9.24 -11.29 2.04
C ARG A 13 8.45 -12.48 2.56
N LEU A 14 7.13 -12.46 2.42
CA LEU A 14 6.22 -13.48 2.93
C LEU A 14 5.38 -14.04 1.77
N LEU A 15 5.14 -15.35 1.79
CA LEU A 15 4.23 -16.00 0.83
C LEU A 15 2.79 -16.05 1.33
N LYS A 16 2.58 -15.84 2.63
CA LYS A 16 1.29 -15.77 3.28
C LYS A 16 1.26 -14.66 4.33
N VAL A 17 0.13 -13.98 4.46
CA VAL A 17 -0.10 -12.88 5.40
C VAL A 17 -1.50 -12.97 6.01
N LYS A 18 -1.70 -12.29 7.13
CA LYS A 18 -3.03 -12.06 7.72
C LYS A 18 -3.44 -10.60 7.42
N PRO A 19 -4.24 -10.33 6.36
CA PRO A 19 -4.60 -8.96 6.01
C PRO A 19 -5.38 -8.26 7.11
N TYR A 20 -5.38 -6.93 7.10
CA TYR A 20 -6.08 -6.16 8.14
C TYR A 20 -7.58 -6.42 8.20
N MET A 21 -8.21 -6.76 7.06
CA MET A 21 -9.65 -7.02 6.98
C MET A 21 -10.07 -8.46 7.28
N SER A 22 -9.12 -9.39 7.48
CA SER A 22 -9.42 -10.82 7.58
C SER A 22 -8.64 -11.50 8.69
N ASP A 23 -9.32 -12.38 9.41
CA ASP A 23 -8.67 -13.22 10.41
C ASP A 23 -7.98 -14.47 9.83
N ARG A 24 -8.13 -14.70 8.53
CA ARG A 24 -7.58 -15.85 7.83
C ARG A 24 -6.19 -15.54 7.28
N LEU A 25 -5.33 -16.55 7.32
CA LEU A 25 -4.05 -16.50 6.62
C LEU A 25 -4.28 -16.70 5.11
N LEU A 26 -3.86 -15.74 4.30
CA LEU A 26 -4.07 -15.71 2.86
C LEU A 26 -2.74 -15.67 2.12
N GLY A 27 -2.69 -16.26 0.93
CA GLY A 27 -1.54 -16.15 0.04
C GLY A 27 -1.28 -14.69 -0.33
N ILE A 28 -0.02 -14.25 -0.33
CA ILE A 28 0.35 -12.84 -0.50
C ILE A 28 -0.21 -12.22 -1.78
N PHE A 29 -0.29 -12.99 -2.88
CA PHE A 29 -0.80 -12.54 -4.17
C PHE A 29 -2.33 -12.36 -4.22
N ALA A 30 -3.07 -12.93 -3.27
CA ALA A 30 -4.50 -12.69 -3.09
C ALA A 30 -4.80 -11.45 -2.23
N THR A 31 -3.77 -10.65 -1.91
CA THR A 31 -3.84 -9.49 -1.01
C THR A 31 -3.05 -8.31 -1.59
N ARG A 32 -3.21 -7.14 -0.98
CA ARG A 32 -2.42 -5.93 -1.28
C ARG A 32 -1.34 -5.64 -0.23
N ALA A 33 -0.99 -6.61 0.61
CA ALA A 33 -0.06 -6.38 1.71
C ALA A 33 1.37 -6.11 1.21
N PRO A 34 2.17 -5.28 1.92
CA PRO A 34 3.53 -4.90 1.50
C PRO A 34 4.59 -6.02 1.35
N PRO A 35 4.62 -7.11 2.14
CA PRO A 35 5.76 -8.05 2.17
C PRO A 35 5.78 -9.05 1.00
N ARG A 36 5.63 -8.56 -0.23
CA ARG A 36 5.59 -9.32 -1.49
C ARG A 36 7.00 -9.54 -2.02
N PRO A 37 7.31 -10.66 -2.73
CA PRO A 37 8.65 -10.93 -3.28
C PRO A 37 9.30 -9.71 -3.98
N ASN A 38 8.53 -9.06 -4.86
CA ASN A 38 8.80 -7.72 -5.37
C ASN A 38 7.95 -6.73 -4.57
N PRO A 39 8.54 -5.94 -3.65
CA PRO A 39 7.82 -5.06 -2.73
C PRO A 39 7.36 -3.78 -3.45
N ILE A 40 6.55 -3.94 -4.48
CA ILE A 40 6.03 -2.85 -5.31
C ILE A 40 4.59 -2.57 -4.88
N GLY A 41 4.34 -1.30 -4.57
CA GLY A 41 3.02 -0.74 -4.31
C GLY A 41 2.50 0.05 -5.50
N ILE A 42 1.17 0.15 -5.58
CA ILE A 42 0.46 0.90 -6.63
C ILE A 42 -0.69 1.65 -5.98
N SER A 43 -0.74 2.97 -6.21
CA SER A 43 -1.83 3.84 -5.75
C SER A 43 -2.41 4.63 -6.89
N VAL A 44 -3.74 4.69 -6.95
CA VAL A 44 -4.47 5.68 -7.76
C VAL A 44 -4.72 6.87 -6.86
N VAL A 45 -4.15 8.02 -7.19
CA VAL A 45 -4.23 9.24 -6.37
C VAL A 45 -4.82 10.39 -7.16
N ARG A 46 -5.42 11.35 -6.44
CA ARG A 46 -5.83 12.63 -7.01
C ARG A 46 -4.61 13.53 -7.15
N LEU A 47 -4.41 14.08 -8.35
CA LEU A 47 -3.42 15.13 -8.59
C LEU A 47 -4.11 16.47 -8.35
N LEU A 48 -3.58 17.25 -7.41
CA LEU A 48 -4.13 18.55 -7.02
C LEU A 48 -3.41 19.69 -7.73
N ASP A 49 -2.09 19.59 -7.86
CA ASP A 49 -1.26 20.65 -8.45
C ASP A 49 0.08 20.11 -8.97
N ILE A 50 0.70 20.86 -9.89
CA ILE A 50 2.02 20.60 -10.46
C ILE A 50 2.87 21.88 -10.33
N GLU A 51 3.93 21.80 -9.53
CA GLU A 51 4.90 22.88 -9.33
C GLU A 51 6.29 22.39 -9.76
N GLY A 52 6.65 22.58 -11.03
CA GLY A 52 7.91 22.08 -11.58
C GLY A 52 7.99 20.55 -11.52
N SER A 53 8.89 20.01 -10.69
CA SER A 53 9.04 18.56 -10.44
C SER A 53 8.27 18.06 -9.22
N ILE A 54 7.48 18.92 -8.56
CA ILE A 54 6.69 18.58 -7.38
C ILE A 54 5.23 18.34 -7.78
N LEU A 55 4.70 17.18 -7.39
CA LEU A 55 3.28 16.84 -7.57
C LEU A 55 2.60 16.86 -6.20
N ARG A 56 1.59 17.73 -6.05
CA ARG A 56 0.74 17.71 -4.85
C ARG A 56 -0.39 16.71 -5.09
N VAL A 57 -0.48 15.69 -4.24
CA VAL A 57 -1.45 14.59 -4.41
C VAL A 57 -2.29 14.37 -3.15
N GLN A 58 -3.45 13.74 -3.31
CA GLN A 58 -4.33 13.32 -2.23
C GLN A 58 -4.73 11.84 -2.39
N ASP A 59 -5.21 11.25 -1.30
CA ASP A 59 -5.59 9.82 -1.20
C ASP A 59 -4.39 8.88 -1.34
N VAL A 60 -3.24 9.30 -0.83
CA VAL A 60 -2.03 8.47 -0.78
C VAL A 60 -1.98 7.68 0.52
N ASP A 61 -1.63 6.39 0.41
CA ASP A 61 -1.44 5.46 1.53
C ASP A 61 -0.02 4.88 1.46
N ILE A 62 0.98 5.75 1.63
CA ILE A 62 2.41 5.41 1.63
C ILE A 62 3.13 6.20 2.71
N VAL A 63 4.20 5.63 3.24
CA VAL A 63 5.04 6.30 4.24
C VAL A 63 5.95 7.34 3.58
N ASP A 64 6.32 8.36 4.34
CA ASP A 64 7.29 9.37 3.90
C ASP A 64 8.64 8.73 3.47
N GLY A 65 9.33 9.38 2.54
CA GLY A 65 10.59 8.89 1.96
C GLY A 65 10.45 7.68 1.02
N THR A 66 9.22 7.22 0.72
CA THR A 66 8.99 6.10 -0.18
C THR A 66 9.53 6.38 -1.60
N PRO A 67 10.47 5.56 -2.12
CA PRO A 67 10.99 5.74 -3.47
C PRO A 67 9.92 5.52 -4.53
N LEU A 68 9.70 6.54 -5.35
CA LEU A 68 8.83 6.47 -6.51
C LEU A 68 9.57 5.81 -7.67
N LEU A 69 8.94 4.84 -8.32
CA LEU A 69 9.50 4.08 -9.43
C LEU A 69 8.93 4.53 -10.77
N ASP A 70 7.65 4.91 -10.80
CA ASP A 70 6.95 5.29 -12.04
C ASP A 70 5.70 6.13 -11.75
N ILE A 71 5.29 6.92 -12.74
CA ILE A 71 4.07 7.73 -12.74
C ILE A 71 3.36 7.52 -14.07
N LYS A 72 2.08 7.12 -14.00
CA LYS A 72 1.25 6.92 -15.20
C LYS A 72 -0.03 7.75 -15.14
N PRO A 73 -0.56 8.22 -16.28
CA PRO A 73 -1.90 8.78 -16.31
C PRO A 73 -2.91 7.71 -15.88
N TYR A 74 -3.92 8.11 -15.12
CA TYR A 74 -5.11 7.30 -14.89
C TYR A 74 -6.14 7.70 -15.93
N VAL A 75 -6.58 6.74 -16.74
CA VAL A 75 -7.54 6.95 -17.82
C VAL A 75 -8.75 6.06 -17.54
N PRO A 76 -9.91 6.61 -17.12
CA PRO A 76 -11.09 5.84 -16.77
C PRO A 76 -11.49 4.80 -17.84
N ALA A 77 -11.34 5.16 -19.13
CA ALA A 77 -11.65 4.28 -20.25
C ALA A 77 -10.77 3.00 -20.33
N PHE A 78 -9.58 3.00 -19.71
CA PHE A 78 -8.67 1.85 -19.70
C PHE A 78 -8.63 1.14 -18.34
N ASP A 79 -8.76 1.92 -17.28
CA ASP A 79 -8.49 1.50 -15.90
C ASP A 79 -9.75 1.07 -15.13
N ILE A 80 -10.95 1.49 -15.56
CA ILE A 80 -12.21 1.00 -14.97
C ILE A 80 -12.65 -0.26 -15.72
N ARG A 81 -12.93 -1.31 -14.96
CA ARG A 81 -13.43 -2.60 -15.48
C ARG A 81 -14.66 -3.00 -14.68
N GLU A 82 -15.63 -3.61 -15.35
CA GLU A 82 -16.69 -4.34 -14.66
C GLU A 82 -16.07 -5.57 -13.99
N VAL A 83 -16.47 -5.81 -12.74
CA VAL A 83 -15.92 -6.88 -11.91
C VAL A 83 -17.05 -7.77 -11.45
N GLU A 84 -17.01 -9.05 -11.84
CA GLU A 84 -18.02 -10.05 -11.44
C GLU A 84 -17.86 -10.48 -9.98
N SER A 85 -16.63 -10.54 -9.48
CA SER A 85 -16.32 -10.92 -8.09
C SER A 85 -15.02 -10.29 -7.61
N ILE A 86 -14.98 -9.92 -6.32
CA ILE A 86 -13.75 -9.49 -5.62
C ILE A 86 -13.25 -10.56 -4.64
N GLY A 87 -13.78 -11.79 -4.76
CA GLY A 87 -13.40 -12.94 -3.96
C GLY A 87 -13.67 -12.74 -2.47
N TRP A 88 -12.71 -13.12 -1.62
CA TRP A 88 -12.86 -13.03 -0.16
C TRP A 88 -13.12 -11.61 0.36
N LEU A 89 -12.86 -10.57 -0.45
CA LEU A 89 -13.14 -9.19 -0.09
C LEU A 89 -14.65 -8.90 -0.05
N GLU A 90 -15.50 -9.65 -0.74
CA GLU A 90 -16.96 -9.43 -0.76
C GLU A 90 -17.56 -9.38 0.65
N GLY A 91 -17.10 -10.26 1.55
CA GLY A 91 -17.56 -10.32 2.93
C GLY A 91 -16.98 -9.25 3.86
N VAL A 92 -16.00 -8.45 3.41
CA VAL A 92 -15.24 -7.52 4.27
C VAL A 92 -15.01 -6.14 3.66
N VAL A 93 -15.35 -5.90 2.40
CA VAL A 93 -15.05 -4.66 1.68
C VAL A 93 -15.71 -3.43 2.30
N SER A 94 -16.88 -3.60 2.93
CA SER A 94 -17.55 -2.55 3.70
C SER A 94 -16.70 -2.01 4.86
N ARG A 95 -15.69 -2.78 5.32
CA ARG A 95 -14.75 -2.37 6.36
C ARG A 95 -13.69 -1.40 5.86
N VAL A 96 -13.43 -1.31 4.55
CA VAL A 96 -12.40 -0.43 3.97
C VAL A 96 -12.59 1.03 4.40
N TYR A 97 -13.84 1.49 4.51
CA TYR A 97 -14.15 2.86 4.93
C TYR A 97 -13.98 3.13 6.43
N ARG A 98 -13.79 2.08 7.25
CA ARG A 98 -13.74 2.18 8.71
C ARG A 98 -12.43 1.72 9.31
N THR A 99 -11.71 0.84 8.62
CA THR A 99 -10.51 0.21 9.16
C THR A 99 -9.26 0.91 8.66
N ARG A 100 -8.38 1.27 9.59
CA ARG A 100 -7.06 1.85 9.33
C ARG A 100 -5.96 0.80 9.50
N ASP A 101 -4.81 1.06 8.91
CA ASP A 101 -3.61 0.27 9.18
C ASP A 101 -3.32 0.27 10.69
N ASP A 102 -3.02 -0.89 11.23
CA ASP A 102 -2.72 -1.10 12.66
C ASP A 102 -1.23 -1.32 12.92
N GLY A 103 -0.41 -1.08 11.90
CA GLY A 103 1.03 -1.19 11.99
C GLY A 103 1.58 -2.61 12.14
N ARG A 104 0.77 -3.64 11.89
CA ARG A 104 1.20 -5.06 11.98
C ARG A 104 2.41 -5.39 11.11
N PHE A 105 2.67 -4.60 10.07
CA PHE A 105 3.84 -4.78 9.21
C PHE A 105 5.08 -4.01 9.70
N TYR A 106 4.93 -2.97 10.55
CA TYR A 106 6.05 -2.25 11.16
C TYR A 106 6.82 -3.10 12.18
N ALA A 107 6.19 -4.10 12.81
CA ALA A 107 6.87 -4.98 13.76
C ALA A 107 8.02 -5.80 13.12
N THR A 108 8.03 -5.94 11.80
CA THR A 108 9.12 -6.60 11.06
C THR A 108 10.36 -5.69 10.92
N LEU A 109 10.24 -4.39 11.20
CA LEU A 109 11.33 -3.39 11.16
C LEU A 109 12.28 -3.51 12.36
N ARG A 110 11.78 -3.92 13.53
CA ARG A 110 12.52 -3.89 14.80
C ARG A 110 13.61 -4.97 14.96
N ARG A 111 13.95 -5.69 13.89
CA ARG A 111 15.03 -6.69 13.91
C ARG A 111 16.26 -6.29 13.09
N ASP A 112 16.35 -5.03 12.63
CA ASP A 112 17.63 -4.48 12.17
C ASP A 112 18.30 -3.68 13.30
N PRO A 113 19.40 -4.18 13.90
CA PRO A 113 20.15 -3.48 14.94
C PRO A 113 20.72 -2.12 14.49
N ARG A 114 20.70 -1.81 13.19
CA ARG A 114 21.21 -0.55 12.61
C ARG A 114 20.14 0.53 12.41
N SER A 115 18.87 0.22 12.64
CA SER A 115 17.80 1.23 12.52
C SER A 115 17.66 1.99 13.84
N GLY A 116 18.19 3.22 13.85
CA GLY A 116 18.01 4.17 14.94
C GLY A 116 16.52 4.38 15.23
N THR A 117 16.20 4.59 16.51
CA THR A 117 14.84 4.81 16.99
C THR A 117 14.28 6.12 16.46
N HIS A 118 13.53 6.08 15.35
CA HIS A 118 12.65 7.19 14.96
C HIS A 118 11.27 6.99 15.55
N ASN A 119 11.00 7.77 16.60
CA ASN A 119 9.68 7.95 17.17
C ASN A 119 8.93 8.94 16.25
N SER A 120 8.03 8.45 15.42
CA SER A 120 7.09 9.29 14.68
C SER A 120 5.68 8.99 15.18
N THR A 121 5.16 9.93 15.95
CA THR A 121 3.75 10.04 16.31
C THR A 121 2.98 10.51 15.07
N TRP A 122 2.04 9.71 14.58
CA TRP A 122 1.16 10.04 13.46
C TRP A 122 -0.27 10.23 13.98
N GLU A 123 -0.70 11.49 14.05
CA GLU A 123 -2.11 11.90 13.95
C GLU A 123 -2.50 12.07 12.47
#